data_AF-A0A0Q7ZY93-F1
#
_entry.id   AF-A0A0Q7ZY93-F1
#
_cell.length_a   1.000
_cell.length_b   1.000
_cell.length_c   1.000
_cell.angle_alpha   90.00
_cell.angle_beta   90.00
_cell.angle_gamma   90.00
#
_symmetry.space_group_name_H-M   'P 1'
#
loop_
_entity.id
_entity.type
_entity.pdbx_description
1 polymer ?
#
loop_
_entity_poly.entity_id
_entity_poly.type
_entity_poly.pdbx_seq_one_letter_code
_entity_poly.pdbx_strand_id
1 'polypeptide(L)'
;MAKLTRATKVWLAVCLVVLVAIVGTIWWTNRDTRARAEVGQVLPMAPDDVTPDSVPLALPWAIARLRLGDPVDDLPATKLASTPDVRPPEGGSFVPVVVELRAEGVRAVPTTKVGATFPVPELTLVADGAEYPLTGFGDGLQPRDGLVLGPRTVYVAVDGTPEELFLRVTVDGETQTVGADGDLEAGRFAPLYDAAAPGKEVRGDCGPAMWAPGLSSEGDEPTCRLLVPLRVPYAAGLGWAPEGKEWFVAGVAWRRPARVGFQAPAGRLVYTADSLGRATLRIDGQEPAATYFLNETAGGAAIHDVDDPLVAVLAVPEGGDEEHVVDVAGRWPVSVLGEGSPDELTARLSWKIRWQAQKD
;
A
#
# COMPACT_ATOMS: atom_id res chain seq x y z
N MET A 1 43.47 -14.55 70.33
CA MET A 1 42.39 -13.57 70.03
C MET A 1 42.89 -12.18 70.39
N ALA A 2 43.27 -11.37 69.41
CA ALA A 2 43.74 -10.01 69.65
C ALA A 2 42.54 -9.09 69.99
N LYS A 3 42.58 -8.43 71.15
CA LYS A 3 41.55 -7.43 71.54
C LYS A 3 41.78 -6.15 70.74
N LEU A 4 40.86 -5.82 69.83
CA LEU A 4 40.85 -4.50 69.18
C LEU A 4 40.76 -3.40 70.25
N THR A 5 41.67 -2.43 70.19
CA THR A 5 41.68 -1.28 71.11
C THR A 5 40.48 -0.37 70.80
N ARG A 6 40.05 0.44 71.78
CA ARG A 6 38.93 1.39 71.61
C ARG A 6 39.12 2.30 70.39
N ALA A 7 40.36 2.74 70.12
CA ALA A 7 40.69 3.57 68.98
C ALA A 7 40.43 2.85 67.64
N THR A 8 40.75 1.56 67.54
CA THR A 8 40.49 0.77 66.32
C THR A 8 38.99 0.57 66.09
N LYS A 9 38.19 0.42 67.16
CA LYS A 9 36.72 0.32 67.06
C LYS A 9 36.08 1.63 66.59
N VAL A 10 36.56 2.77 67.07
CA VAL A 10 36.08 4.10 66.65
C VAL A 10 36.42 4.34 65.18
N TRP A 11 37.64 4.01 64.75
CA TRP A 11 38.05 4.12 63.35
C TRP A 11 37.22 3.25 62.41
N LEU A 12 36.96 1.99 62.79
CA LEU A 12 36.08 1.10 62.03
C LEU A 12 34.65 1.66 61.88
N ALA A 13 34.09 2.23 62.95
CA ALA A 13 32.76 2.84 62.90
C ALA A 13 32.74 4.07 61.97
N VAL A 14 33.76 4.92 62.02
CA VAL A 14 33.88 6.09 61.13
C VAL A 14 34.03 5.66 59.67
N CYS A 15 34.90 4.67 59.39
CA CYS A 15 35.05 4.12 58.04
C CYS A 15 33.75 3.53 57.50
N LEU A 16 32.98 2.82 58.33
CA LEU A 16 31.69 2.26 57.94
C LEU A 16 30.68 3.37 57.58
N VAL A 17 30.58 4.41 58.42
CA VAL A 17 29.66 5.55 58.17
C VAL A 17 30.04 6.28 56.88
N VAL A 18 31.33 6.54 56.65
CA VAL A 18 31.81 7.17 55.43
C VAL A 18 31.52 6.30 54.21
N LEU A 19 31.70 4.98 54.31
CA LEU A 19 31.42 4.06 53.21
C LEU A 19 29.92 3.99 52.88
N VAL A 20 29.06 3.97 53.90
CA VAL A 20 27.59 4.05 53.73
C VAL A 20 27.18 5.39 53.10
N ALA A 21 27.80 6.50 53.53
CA ALA A 21 27.52 7.82 52.95
C ALA A 21 27.95 7.92 51.48
N ILE A 22 29.12 7.37 51.12
CA ILE A 22 29.61 7.34 49.74
C ILE A 22 28.71 6.46 48.88
N VAL A 23 28.37 5.26 49.34
CA VAL A 23 27.46 4.35 48.62
C VAL A 23 26.07 4.97 48.47
N GLY A 24 25.53 5.59 49.51
CA GLY A 24 24.25 6.28 49.46
C GLY A 24 24.25 7.48 48.50
N THR A 25 25.35 8.23 48.45
CA THR A 25 25.52 9.35 47.51
C THR A 25 25.61 8.85 46.08
N ILE A 26 26.43 7.83 45.80
CA ILE A 26 26.56 7.22 44.47
C ILE A 26 25.21 6.65 44.01
N TRP A 27 24.50 5.95 44.90
CA TRP A 27 23.17 5.42 44.61
C TRP A 27 22.15 6.53 44.31
N TRP A 28 22.19 7.62 45.08
CA TRP A 28 21.30 8.76 44.86
C TRP A 28 21.61 9.50 43.56
N THR A 29 22.89 9.73 43.24
CA THR A 29 23.29 10.44 42.01
C THR A 29 23.14 9.59 40.76
N ASN A 30 23.24 8.27 40.87
CA ASN A 30 23.03 7.34 39.76
C ASN A 30 21.58 6.86 39.66
N ARG A 31 20.68 7.36 40.51
CA ARG A 31 19.26 7.01 40.42
C ARG A 31 18.70 7.65 39.16
N ASP A 32 18.27 6.82 38.23
CA ASP A 32 17.52 7.30 37.08
C ASP A 32 16.21 7.95 37.54
N THR A 33 16.14 9.27 37.39
CA THR A 33 15.00 10.10 37.81
C THR A 33 14.01 10.37 36.67
N ARG A 34 14.29 9.86 35.46
CA ARG A 34 13.39 9.97 34.32
C ARG A 34 12.01 9.40 34.65
N ALA A 35 10.97 10.01 34.08
CA ALA A 35 9.62 9.47 34.16
C ALA A 35 9.58 8.08 33.52
N ARG A 36 8.77 7.17 34.09
CA ARG A 36 8.53 5.86 33.45
C ARG A 36 7.52 6.04 32.32
N ALA A 37 7.77 5.34 31.22
CA ALA A 37 6.75 5.12 30.20
C ALA A 37 5.60 4.28 30.77
N GLU A 38 4.40 4.52 30.29
CA GLU A 38 3.24 3.66 30.56
C GLU A 38 3.32 2.41 29.69
N VAL A 39 2.87 1.25 30.20
CA VAL A 39 2.78 0.04 29.39
C VAL A 39 1.85 0.26 28.21
N GLY A 40 2.29 -0.11 27.00
CA GLY A 40 1.62 0.15 25.74
C GLY A 40 1.86 1.54 25.16
N GLN A 41 2.64 2.41 25.83
CA GLN A 41 2.96 3.71 25.28
C GLN A 41 3.80 3.58 24.00
N VAL A 42 3.31 4.21 22.92
CA VAL A 42 3.99 4.29 21.63
C VAL A 42 4.81 5.58 21.59
N LEU A 43 6.11 5.45 21.36
CA LEU A 43 7.07 6.55 21.35
C LEU A 43 7.63 6.70 19.92
N PRO A 44 7.15 7.68 19.14
CA PRO A 44 7.72 7.99 17.83
C PRO A 44 9.17 8.43 17.97
N MET A 45 10.04 7.85 17.14
CA MET A 45 11.46 8.17 17.13
C MET A 45 11.90 8.63 15.76
N ALA A 46 13.09 9.22 15.69
CA ALA A 46 13.74 9.47 14.41
C ALA A 46 13.84 8.15 13.62
N PRO A 47 13.70 8.18 12.30
CA PRO A 47 13.83 6.98 11.50
C PRO A 47 15.19 6.33 11.73
N ASP A 48 15.17 5.06 12.11
CA ASP A 48 16.34 4.19 12.11
C ASP A 48 16.41 3.49 10.75
N ASP A 49 17.63 3.29 10.23
CA ASP A 49 17.81 2.50 9.02
C ASP A 49 17.26 1.08 9.23
N VAL A 50 16.52 0.57 8.25
CA VAL A 50 16.12 -0.84 8.26
C VAL A 50 17.31 -1.69 7.83
N THR A 51 17.70 -2.58 8.73
CA THR A 51 18.83 -3.49 8.56
C THR A 51 18.47 -4.69 7.65
N PRO A 52 19.47 -5.44 7.13
CA PRO A 52 19.24 -6.54 6.18
C PRO A 52 18.40 -7.71 6.70
N ASP A 53 18.28 -7.86 8.01
CA ASP A 53 17.49 -8.83 8.78
C ASP A 53 15.99 -8.47 8.88
N SER A 54 15.50 -7.62 7.98
CA SER A 54 14.07 -7.30 7.90
C SER A 54 13.28 -8.36 7.12
N VAL A 55 12.02 -8.54 7.51
CA VAL A 55 11.07 -9.46 6.90
C VAL A 55 10.04 -8.69 6.05
N PRO A 56 9.47 -9.29 5.00
CA PRO A 56 8.47 -8.61 4.18
C PRO A 56 7.13 -8.46 4.94
N LEU A 57 6.53 -7.28 4.84
CA LEU A 57 5.18 -7.00 5.32
C LEU A 57 4.30 -6.58 4.14
N ALA A 58 3.31 -7.38 3.80
CA ALA A 58 2.38 -7.04 2.72
C ALA A 58 1.33 -6.04 3.19
N LEU A 59 1.11 -4.98 2.41
CA LEU A 59 -0.02 -4.08 2.51
C LEU A 59 -0.73 -4.10 1.16
N PRO A 60 -2.04 -3.82 1.08
CA PRO A 60 -2.75 -3.81 -0.20
C PRO A 60 -2.14 -2.91 -1.28
N TRP A 61 -1.40 -1.87 -0.88
CA TRP A 61 -0.74 -0.92 -1.76
C TRP A 61 0.79 -1.06 -1.82
N ALA A 62 1.42 -1.92 -1.02
CA ALA A 62 2.88 -2.03 -0.98
C ALA A 62 3.38 -3.33 -0.35
N ILE A 63 4.59 -3.79 -0.68
CA ILE A 63 5.38 -4.66 0.21
C ILE A 63 6.38 -3.78 0.95
N ALA A 64 6.19 -3.64 2.26
CA ALA A 64 7.09 -2.95 3.16
C ALA A 64 8.16 -3.91 3.71
N ARG A 65 9.24 -3.34 4.26
CA ARG A 65 10.19 -4.08 5.10
C ARG A 65 9.86 -3.82 6.56
N LEU A 66 9.66 -4.89 7.30
CA LEU A 66 9.38 -4.88 8.72
C LEU A 66 10.61 -5.34 9.49
N ARG A 67 10.94 -4.63 10.58
CA ARG A 67 11.87 -5.10 11.60
C ARG A 67 11.23 -4.93 12.96
N LEU A 68 11.17 -6.02 13.71
CA LEU A 68 10.89 -6.05 15.14
C LEU A 68 12.24 -6.30 15.81
N GLY A 69 12.80 -5.31 16.51
CA GLY A 69 14.11 -5.49 17.13
C GLY A 69 14.00 -5.98 18.57
N ASP A 70 15.15 -6.38 19.09
CA ASP A 70 15.27 -6.87 20.46
C ASP A 70 14.77 -5.84 21.49
N PRO A 71 14.18 -6.31 22.60
CA PRO A 71 13.88 -5.45 23.74
C PRO A 71 15.11 -4.70 24.27
N VAL A 72 14.94 -3.42 24.55
CA VAL A 72 16.00 -2.55 25.10
C VAL A 72 15.54 -1.83 26.36
N ASP A 73 16.47 -1.64 27.30
CA ASP A 73 16.22 -0.91 28.55
C ASP A 73 16.29 0.61 28.39
N ASP A 74 16.83 1.10 27.27
CA ASP A 74 17.05 2.51 27.01
C ASP A 74 16.72 2.85 25.55
N LEU A 75 16.07 3.99 25.35
CA LEU A 75 15.87 4.56 24.02
C LEU A 75 17.20 5.08 23.46
N PRO A 76 17.44 4.96 22.14
CA PRO A 76 18.66 5.46 21.54
C PRO A 76 18.77 6.97 21.74
N ALA A 77 19.96 7.41 22.17
CA ALA A 77 20.27 8.82 22.36
C ALA A 77 20.30 9.54 21.01
N THR A 78 19.17 10.14 20.62
CA THR A 78 19.09 10.96 19.40
C THR A 78 19.26 12.44 19.75
N LYS A 79 19.98 13.18 18.89
CA LYS A 79 20.34 14.61 19.12
C LYS A 79 19.16 15.57 18.92
N LEU A 80 17.94 15.06 18.77
CA LEU A 80 16.75 15.87 18.57
C LEU A 80 16.12 16.20 19.92
N ALA A 81 15.74 17.47 20.10
CA ALA A 81 15.11 17.97 21.33
C ALA A 81 13.72 17.34 21.61
N SER A 82 13.19 16.54 20.68
CA SER A 82 11.89 15.88 20.75
C SER A 82 11.94 14.42 21.19
N THR A 83 13.13 13.89 21.51
CA THR A 83 13.28 12.51 21.96
C THR A 83 12.69 12.36 23.36
N PRO A 84 11.75 11.42 23.59
CA PRO A 84 11.20 11.19 24.91
C PRO A 84 12.30 10.79 25.90
N ASP A 85 12.55 11.61 26.92
CA ASP A 85 13.49 11.30 27.99
C ASP A 85 12.78 10.51 29.10
N VAL A 86 12.45 9.26 28.77
CA VAL A 86 11.71 8.33 29.63
C VAL A 86 12.46 7.03 29.77
N ARG A 87 12.26 6.36 30.91
CA ARG A 87 12.75 5.01 31.17
C ARG A 87 11.61 4.00 30.96
N PRO A 88 11.90 2.70 30.78
CA PRO A 88 10.85 1.73 30.52
C PRO A 88 9.88 1.58 31.70
N PRO A 89 8.74 0.90 31.49
CA PRO A 89 7.84 0.50 32.57
C PRO A 89 8.59 -0.27 33.67
N GLU A 90 7.99 -0.37 34.85
CA GLU A 90 8.62 -1.10 35.94
C GLU A 90 8.69 -2.60 35.61
N GLY A 91 9.92 -3.13 35.50
CA GLY A 91 10.15 -4.51 35.06
C GLY A 91 9.97 -4.76 33.57
N GLY A 92 9.71 -3.69 32.79
CA GLY A 92 9.48 -3.75 31.35
C GLY A 92 10.66 -3.25 30.53
N SER A 93 10.46 -3.22 29.21
CA SER A 93 11.45 -2.80 28.21
C SER A 93 10.79 -1.97 27.09
N PHE A 94 11.60 -1.46 26.17
CA PHE A 94 11.12 -0.89 24.91
C PHE A 94 11.38 -1.85 23.76
N VAL A 95 10.40 -2.05 22.88
CA VAL A 95 10.54 -2.85 21.66
C VAL A 95 10.52 -1.92 20.44
N PRO A 96 11.60 -1.86 19.63
CA PRO A 96 11.62 -1.09 18.40
C PRO A 96 10.82 -1.79 17.29
N VAL A 97 9.90 -1.07 16.68
CA VAL A 97 9.17 -1.47 15.48
C VAL A 97 9.52 -0.51 14.35
N VAL A 98 10.09 -1.05 13.27
CA VAL A 98 10.45 -0.27 12.08
C VAL A 98 9.73 -0.81 10.87
N VAL A 99 9.05 0.07 10.14
CA VAL A 99 8.42 -0.23 8.85
C VAL A 99 8.97 0.72 7.80
N GLU A 100 9.54 0.17 6.73
CA GLU A 100 10.06 0.94 5.60
C GLU A 100 9.24 0.67 4.34
N LEU A 101 8.69 1.74 3.76
CA LEU A 101 8.08 1.72 2.43
C LEU A 101 9.13 2.16 1.39
N ARG A 102 9.35 1.32 0.38
CA ARG A 102 10.24 1.66 -0.75
C ARG A 102 9.46 1.75 -2.05
N ALA A 103 9.94 2.58 -2.97
CA ALA A 103 9.28 2.81 -4.25
C ALA A 103 9.05 1.51 -5.03
N GLU A 104 10.01 0.58 -4.98
CA GLU A 104 9.96 -0.71 -5.68
C GLU A 104 8.86 -1.63 -5.14
N GLY A 105 8.43 -1.43 -3.89
CA GLY A 105 7.37 -2.20 -3.25
C GLY A 105 5.96 -1.69 -3.54
N VAL A 106 5.79 -0.47 -4.06
CA VAL A 106 4.49 0.22 -4.21
C VAL A 106 3.68 -0.32 -5.40
N ARG A 107 2.37 -0.47 -5.21
CA ARG A 107 1.41 -1.08 -6.17
C ARG A 107 0.15 -0.25 -6.44
N ALA A 108 0.06 0.97 -5.90
CA ALA A 108 -1.21 1.66 -5.66
C ALA A 108 -1.96 2.23 -6.88
N VAL A 109 -1.31 2.41 -8.04
CA VAL A 109 -1.79 3.44 -9.00
C VAL A 109 -3.04 3.04 -9.79
N PRO A 110 -3.21 1.83 -10.35
CA PRO A 110 -4.43 1.51 -11.11
C PRO A 110 -5.56 0.89 -10.28
N THR A 111 -5.31 0.51 -9.01
CA THR A 111 -6.27 -0.25 -8.18
C THR A 111 -7.20 0.60 -7.33
N THR A 112 -7.17 1.93 -7.51
CA THR A 112 -7.93 2.88 -6.69
C THR A 112 -9.13 3.43 -7.47
N LYS A 113 -10.34 3.18 -6.97
CA LYS A 113 -11.57 3.78 -7.53
C LYS A 113 -11.57 5.30 -7.31
N VAL A 114 -12.20 6.05 -8.23
CA VAL A 114 -12.37 7.51 -8.11
C VAL A 114 -13.00 7.89 -6.77
N GLY A 115 -12.35 8.81 -6.06
CA GLY A 115 -12.77 9.29 -4.74
C GLY A 115 -12.54 8.30 -3.59
N ALA A 116 -11.96 7.12 -3.85
CA ALA A 116 -11.60 6.17 -2.82
C ALA A 116 -10.20 6.45 -2.26
N THR A 117 -9.99 6.05 -1.02
CA THR A 117 -8.67 6.01 -0.38
C THR A 117 -8.46 4.62 0.20
N PHE A 118 -7.22 4.15 0.23
CA PHE A 118 -6.89 2.95 1.01
C PHE A 118 -7.25 3.17 2.50
N PRO A 119 -7.73 2.15 3.22
CA PRO A 119 -7.93 2.26 4.67
C PRO A 119 -6.59 2.46 5.38
N VAL A 120 -6.64 3.08 6.57
CA VAL A 120 -5.47 3.14 7.45
C VAL A 120 -5.28 1.73 8.03
N PRO A 121 -4.08 1.13 7.93
CA PRO A 121 -3.83 -0.16 8.54
C PRO A 121 -3.83 -0.02 10.07
N GLU A 122 -4.45 -0.97 10.76
CA GLU A 122 -4.37 -1.08 12.22
C GLU A 122 -3.21 -2.02 12.56
N LEU A 123 -2.26 -1.54 13.36
CA LEU A 123 -1.07 -2.30 13.73
C LEU A 123 -1.10 -2.58 15.23
N THR A 124 -0.79 -3.82 15.60
CA THR A 124 -0.69 -4.25 16.99
C THR A 124 0.59 -5.07 17.15
N LEU A 125 1.49 -4.63 18.03
CA LEU A 125 2.61 -5.45 18.46
C LEU A 125 2.08 -6.52 19.41
N VAL A 126 2.41 -7.78 19.15
CA VAL A 126 2.13 -8.91 20.03
C VAL A 126 3.47 -9.37 20.60
N ALA A 127 3.64 -9.26 21.91
CA ALA A 127 4.88 -9.62 22.60
C ALA A 127 4.57 -10.65 23.70
N ASP A 128 5.10 -11.87 23.58
CA ASP A 128 4.76 -13.03 24.41
C ASP A 128 3.23 -13.24 24.59
N GLY A 129 2.47 -12.97 23.52
CA GLY A 129 1.01 -13.06 23.50
C GLY A 129 0.26 -11.85 24.08
N ALA A 130 0.93 -10.87 24.68
CA ALA A 130 0.32 -9.61 25.10
C ALA A 130 0.22 -8.64 23.93
N GLU A 131 -0.88 -7.88 23.84
CA GLU A 131 -1.20 -7.03 22.68
C GLU A 131 -1.04 -5.54 22.98
N TYR A 132 -0.32 -4.84 22.12
CA TYR A 132 0.01 -3.42 22.24
C TYR A 132 -0.35 -2.67 20.93
N PRO A 133 -1.52 -2.00 20.87
CA PRO A 133 -1.93 -1.26 19.68
C PRO A 133 -0.99 -0.10 19.36
N LEU A 134 -0.49 -0.04 18.13
CA LEU A 134 0.40 1.02 17.64
C LEU A 134 -0.40 2.23 17.16
N THR A 135 -1.16 2.85 18.06
CA THR A 135 -2.12 3.91 17.77
C THR A 135 -1.46 5.07 16.99
N GLY A 136 -2.03 5.44 15.84
CA GLY A 136 -1.55 6.52 14.97
C GLY A 136 -0.33 6.18 14.11
N PHE A 137 0.32 5.03 14.32
CA PHE A 137 1.47 4.63 13.50
C PHE A 137 1.05 4.27 12.06
N GLY A 138 -0.11 3.62 11.91
CA GLY A 138 -0.66 3.22 10.61
C GLY A 138 -0.99 4.39 9.69
N ASP A 139 -1.35 5.56 10.22
CA ASP A 139 -1.64 6.77 9.43
C ASP A 139 -0.46 7.14 8.51
N GLY A 140 0.76 6.89 8.99
CA GLY A 140 1.98 7.13 8.26
C GLY A 140 2.28 6.16 7.12
N LEU A 141 1.60 5.02 7.09
CA LEU A 141 1.78 3.98 6.08
C LEU A 141 0.77 4.10 4.93
N GLN A 142 -0.24 4.95 5.10
CA GLN A 142 -1.26 5.19 4.10
C GLN A 142 -0.72 6.05 2.94
N PRO A 143 -1.09 5.78 1.68
CA PRO A 143 -0.60 6.54 0.52
C PRO A 143 -1.31 7.89 0.29
N ARG A 144 -1.81 8.58 1.34
CA ARG A 144 -2.50 9.88 1.18
C ARG A 144 -1.49 11.01 0.93
N ASP A 145 -1.73 11.83 -0.10
CA ASP A 145 -0.94 13.00 -0.48
C ASP A 145 0.51 12.73 -0.96
N GLY A 146 0.71 11.57 -1.57
CA GLY A 146 2.02 11.09 -2.02
C GLY A 146 2.60 10.10 -1.02
N LEU A 147 3.16 9.00 -1.53
CA LEU A 147 3.78 8.01 -0.66
C LEU A 147 4.98 8.62 0.06
N VAL A 148 4.89 8.73 1.38
CA VAL A 148 6.05 9.04 2.22
C VAL A 148 6.90 7.77 2.30
N LEU A 149 7.88 7.70 1.40
CA LEU A 149 8.85 6.62 1.35
C LEU A 149 9.87 6.75 2.49
N GLY A 150 10.48 5.64 2.83
CA GLY A 150 11.53 5.53 3.84
C GLY A 150 11.08 4.86 5.13
N PRO A 151 12.01 4.70 6.08
CA PRO A 151 11.74 4.05 7.35
C PRO A 151 10.87 4.92 8.26
N ARG A 152 10.04 4.25 9.06
CA ARG A 152 9.32 4.81 10.19
C ARG A 152 9.59 3.96 11.41
N THR A 153 9.97 4.61 12.50
CA THR A 153 10.37 3.93 13.74
C THR A 153 9.49 4.39 14.89
N VAL A 154 8.98 3.42 15.65
CA VAL A 154 8.39 3.63 16.98
C VAL A 154 9.03 2.67 17.96
N TYR A 155 9.10 3.08 19.23
CA TYR A 155 9.43 2.20 20.34
C TYR A 155 8.17 2.01 21.18
N VAL A 156 7.87 0.77 21.51
CA VAL A 156 6.69 0.41 22.30
C VAL A 156 7.15 0.02 23.69
N ALA A 157 6.65 0.70 24.71
CA ALA A 157 6.87 0.32 26.10
C ALA A 157 6.04 -0.94 26.41
N VAL A 158 6.70 -2.06 26.72
CA VAL A 158 6.05 -3.35 26.99
C VAL A 158 6.32 -3.81 28.42
N ASP A 159 5.50 -4.74 28.91
CA ASP A 159 5.80 -5.44 30.17
C ASP A 159 6.87 -6.53 29.94
N GLY A 160 7.71 -6.77 30.94
CA GLY A 160 8.80 -7.75 30.85
C GLY A 160 9.87 -7.46 29.79
N THR A 161 10.54 -8.52 29.36
CA THR A 161 11.55 -8.53 28.29
C THR A 161 11.16 -9.65 27.32
N PRO A 162 10.27 -9.38 26.36
CA PRO A 162 9.64 -10.44 25.57
C PRO A 162 10.64 -11.16 24.67
N GLU A 163 10.46 -12.47 24.51
CA GLU A 163 11.30 -13.32 23.65
C GLU A 163 10.64 -13.53 22.27
N GLU A 164 9.30 -13.57 22.23
CA GLU A 164 8.53 -13.76 21.01
C GLU A 164 7.85 -12.45 20.61
N LEU A 165 8.12 -12.00 19.37
CA LEU A 165 7.60 -10.76 18.83
C LEU A 165 6.91 -10.98 17.49
N PHE A 166 5.66 -10.53 17.40
CA PHE A 166 4.88 -10.51 16.17
C PHE A 166 4.26 -9.15 15.94
N LEU A 167 4.09 -8.78 14.68
CA LEU A 167 3.27 -7.65 14.28
C LEU A 167 1.99 -8.18 13.64
N ARG A 168 0.86 -7.91 14.28
CA ARG A 168 -0.45 -8.13 13.70
C ARG A 168 -0.88 -6.88 12.94
N VAL A 169 -1.28 -7.06 11.70
CA VAL A 169 -1.76 -5.98 10.83
C VAL A 169 -3.16 -6.31 10.35
N THR A 170 -4.09 -5.40 10.57
CA THR A 170 -5.47 -5.51 10.11
C THR A 170 -5.76 -4.43 9.08
N VAL A 171 -6.35 -4.83 7.95
CA VAL A 171 -6.77 -3.93 6.88
C VAL A 171 -8.14 -4.35 6.37
N ASP A 172 -9.12 -3.46 6.52
CA ASP A 172 -10.52 -3.71 6.09
C ASP A 172 -11.11 -5.00 6.68
N GLY A 173 -10.85 -5.24 7.98
CA GLY A 173 -11.35 -6.39 8.73
C GLY A 173 -10.55 -7.69 8.55
N GLU A 174 -9.61 -7.74 7.62
CA GLU A 174 -8.75 -8.92 7.40
C GLU A 174 -7.40 -8.73 8.08
N THR A 175 -6.84 -9.81 8.63
CA THR A 175 -5.64 -9.78 9.46
C THR A 175 -4.54 -10.67 8.90
N GLN A 176 -3.30 -10.22 9.05
CA GLN A 176 -2.09 -11.06 8.99
C GLN A 176 -1.25 -10.87 10.25
N THR A 177 -0.42 -11.87 10.56
CA THR A 177 0.56 -11.82 11.64
C THR A 177 1.95 -12.13 11.08
N VAL A 178 2.93 -11.28 11.37
CA VAL A 178 4.32 -11.42 10.90
C VAL A 178 5.27 -11.44 12.09
N GLY A 179 6.01 -12.52 12.28
CA GLY A 179 7.02 -12.70 13.33
C GLY A 179 8.34 -12.00 13.01
N ALA A 180 9.13 -11.71 14.04
CA ALA A 180 10.47 -11.14 13.89
C ALA A 180 11.44 -12.06 13.12
N ASP A 181 11.22 -13.37 13.19
CA ASP A 181 11.99 -14.44 12.55
C ASP A 181 11.50 -14.78 11.13
N GLY A 182 10.42 -14.16 10.68
CA GLY A 182 9.79 -14.40 9.39
C GLY A 182 8.62 -15.38 9.43
N ASP A 183 8.23 -15.88 10.60
CA ASP A 183 6.99 -16.64 10.75
C ASP A 183 5.79 -15.82 10.25
N LEU A 184 4.90 -16.43 9.48
CA LEU A 184 3.87 -15.71 8.74
C LEU A 184 2.53 -16.44 8.76
N GLU A 185 1.52 -15.77 9.32
CA GLU A 185 0.11 -16.09 9.14
C GLU A 185 -0.52 -15.06 8.21
N ALA A 186 -0.38 -15.25 6.89
CA ALA A 186 -0.78 -14.24 5.91
C ALA A 186 -2.30 -14.17 5.67
N GLY A 187 -3.03 -15.28 5.85
CA GLY A 187 -4.45 -15.34 5.50
C GLY A 187 -4.73 -14.80 4.09
N ARG A 188 -5.62 -13.80 4.00
CA ARG A 188 -5.99 -13.17 2.72
C ARG A 188 -4.89 -12.30 2.11
N PHE A 189 -3.85 -11.97 2.87
CA PHE A 189 -2.68 -11.24 2.36
C PHE A 189 -1.73 -12.15 1.59
N ALA A 190 -1.86 -13.47 1.65
CA ALA A 190 -0.91 -14.40 1.01
C ALA A 190 -0.62 -14.06 -0.47
N PRO A 191 -1.62 -13.79 -1.34
CA PRO A 191 -1.34 -13.44 -2.73
C PRO A 191 -0.56 -12.14 -2.93
N LEU A 192 -0.57 -11.23 -1.94
CA LEU A 192 0.23 -10.00 -2.01
C LEU A 192 1.73 -10.29 -1.94
N TYR A 193 2.14 -11.34 -1.23
CA TYR A 193 3.53 -11.77 -1.14
C TYR A 193 4.03 -12.39 -2.45
N ASP A 194 3.15 -13.12 -3.15
CA ASP A 194 3.48 -13.83 -4.40
C ASP A 194 3.40 -12.95 -5.65
N ALA A 195 2.59 -11.90 -5.62
CA ALA A 195 2.44 -11.02 -6.77
C ALA A 195 3.79 -10.37 -7.09
N ALA A 196 4.40 -10.77 -8.21
CA ALA A 196 5.59 -10.14 -8.75
C ALA A 196 5.36 -8.61 -8.86
N ALA A 197 6.41 -7.83 -8.60
CA ALA A 197 6.36 -6.38 -8.71
C ALA A 197 5.69 -5.95 -10.05
N PRO A 198 4.83 -4.91 -10.05
CA PRO A 198 4.14 -4.46 -11.25
C PRO A 198 5.17 -4.11 -12.33
N GLY A 199 5.27 -4.92 -13.38
CA GLY A 199 6.35 -4.73 -14.36
C GLY A 199 6.38 -5.65 -15.58
N LYS A 200 5.52 -6.66 -15.70
CA LYS A 200 5.40 -7.40 -16.97
C LYS A 200 4.37 -6.72 -17.85
N GLU A 201 4.87 -5.98 -18.83
CA GLU A 201 4.06 -5.37 -19.88
C GLU A 201 3.34 -6.48 -20.69
N VAL A 202 2.08 -6.77 -20.35
CA VAL A 202 1.26 -7.67 -21.17
C VAL A 202 0.77 -6.88 -22.37
N ARG A 203 1.34 -7.17 -23.53
CA ARG A 203 0.88 -6.60 -24.81
C ARG A 203 -0.30 -7.44 -25.31
N GLY A 204 -1.51 -6.93 -25.11
CA GLY A 204 -2.69 -7.40 -25.81
C GLY A 204 -2.93 -6.55 -27.05
N ASP A 205 -3.10 -7.18 -28.21
CA ASP A 205 -3.52 -6.46 -29.42
C ASP A 205 -5.04 -6.33 -29.42
N CYS A 206 -5.50 -5.09 -29.47
CA CYS A 206 -6.89 -4.81 -29.70
C CYS A 206 -7.16 -5.06 -31.19
N GLY A 207 -7.88 -6.14 -31.52
CA GLY A 207 -8.26 -6.47 -32.91
C GLY A 207 -8.90 -5.32 -33.71
N PRO A 208 -9.27 -5.54 -34.98
CA PRO A 208 -9.73 -4.45 -35.83
C PRO A 208 -10.98 -3.77 -35.26
N ALA A 209 -10.97 -2.45 -35.32
CA ALA A 209 -12.09 -1.59 -34.98
C ALA A 209 -13.35 -1.97 -35.78
N MET A 210 -14.39 -2.44 -35.09
CA MET A 210 -15.69 -2.67 -35.72
C MET A 210 -16.51 -1.39 -35.72
N TRP A 211 -17.02 -0.98 -36.88
CA TRP A 211 -17.81 0.23 -37.01
C TRP A 211 -19.30 -0.10 -37.05
N ALA A 212 -20.15 0.82 -36.57
CA ALA A 212 -21.59 0.68 -36.80
C ALA A 212 -21.89 0.73 -38.31
N PRO A 213 -22.97 0.08 -38.78
CA PRO A 213 -23.29 0.03 -40.20
C PRO A 213 -23.31 1.43 -40.84
N GLY A 214 -22.59 1.58 -41.95
CA GLY A 214 -22.49 2.85 -42.68
C GLY A 214 -21.40 3.80 -42.19
N LEU A 215 -20.63 3.45 -41.15
CA LEU A 215 -19.48 4.24 -40.68
C LEU A 215 -18.13 3.64 -41.10
N SER A 216 -17.12 4.50 -41.24
CA SER A 216 -15.73 4.12 -41.50
C SER A 216 -14.75 5.18 -40.96
N SER A 217 -13.49 4.82 -40.71
CA SER A 217 -12.42 5.80 -40.48
C SER A 217 -12.05 6.57 -41.76
N GLU A 218 -11.58 7.80 -41.57
CA GLU A 218 -10.97 8.63 -42.61
C GLU A 218 -9.57 9.04 -42.13
N GLY A 219 -8.52 8.48 -42.72
CA GLY A 219 -7.14 8.65 -42.27
C GLY A 219 -6.68 7.54 -41.33
N ASP A 220 -6.06 7.90 -40.20
CA ASP A 220 -5.55 6.93 -39.23
C ASP A 220 -6.70 6.06 -38.66
N GLU A 221 -6.51 4.75 -38.69
CA GLU A 221 -7.42 3.82 -38.02
C GLU A 221 -7.37 4.03 -36.50
N PRO A 222 -8.52 3.97 -35.82
CA PRO A 222 -8.52 4.02 -34.36
C PRO A 222 -7.78 2.80 -33.83
N THR A 223 -6.83 3.04 -32.93
CA THR A 223 -6.11 1.96 -32.26
C THR A 223 -6.60 1.82 -30.84
N CYS A 224 -6.39 0.64 -30.27
CA CYS A 224 -6.61 0.38 -28.86
C CYS A 224 -5.40 -0.36 -28.33
N ARG A 225 -5.09 -0.11 -27.07
CA ARG A 225 -4.00 -0.73 -26.34
C ARG A 225 -4.53 -1.13 -24.97
N LEU A 226 -4.41 -2.41 -24.65
CA LEU A 226 -4.57 -2.85 -23.27
C LEU A 226 -3.32 -2.42 -22.48
N LEU A 227 -3.55 -1.66 -21.42
CA LEU A 227 -2.54 -1.34 -20.42
C LEU A 227 -2.48 -2.45 -19.38
N VAL A 228 -1.27 -2.65 -18.86
CA VAL A 228 -0.84 -3.76 -17.99
C VAL A 228 -1.99 -4.26 -17.10
N PRO A 229 -2.60 -5.41 -17.45
CA PRO A 229 -3.60 -6.01 -16.61
C PRO A 229 -2.95 -6.45 -15.31
N LEU A 230 -3.61 -6.16 -14.20
CA LEU A 230 -3.12 -6.47 -12.86
C LEU A 230 -4.13 -7.36 -12.16
N ARG A 231 -3.62 -8.37 -11.47
CA ARG A 231 -4.40 -9.23 -10.58
C ARG A 231 -3.99 -8.88 -9.17
N VAL A 232 -4.96 -8.44 -8.37
CA VAL A 232 -4.72 -7.99 -7.00
C VAL A 232 -5.82 -8.50 -6.09
N PRO A 233 -5.50 -8.94 -4.86
CA PRO A 233 -6.52 -9.41 -3.93
C PRO A 233 -7.35 -8.26 -3.33
N TYR A 234 -6.91 -7.00 -3.48
CA TYR A 234 -7.56 -5.82 -2.92
C TYR A 234 -7.57 -4.63 -3.89
N ALA A 235 -8.69 -3.93 -3.98
CA ALA A 235 -8.84 -2.68 -4.74
C ALA A 235 -9.49 -1.59 -3.88
N ALA A 236 -8.88 -0.40 -3.80
CA ALA A 236 -9.39 0.67 -2.95
C ALA A 236 -10.77 1.16 -3.44
N GLY A 237 -11.72 1.20 -2.50
CA GLY A 237 -13.14 1.49 -2.78
C GLY A 237 -13.99 0.28 -3.17
N LEU A 238 -13.38 -0.89 -3.38
CA LEU A 238 -14.05 -2.18 -3.55
C LEU A 238 -13.73 -3.18 -2.43
N GLY A 239 -12.60 -2.98 -1.73
CA GLY A 239 -12.16 -3.84 -0.64
C GLY A 239 -11.43 -5.08 -1.13
N TRP A 240 -11.37 -6.09 -0.27
CA TRP A 240 -10.91 -7.43 -0.64
C TRP A 240 -11.84 -8.06 -1.67
N ALA A 241 -11.28 -8.81 -2.63
CA ALA A 241 -12.07 -9.56 -3.60
C ALA A 241 -12.98 -10.60 -2.90
N PRO A 242 -13.99 -11.20 -3.56
CA PRO A 242 -14.72 -12.31 -2.96
C PRO A 242 -13.81 -13.53 -2.72
N GLU A 243 -14.18 -14.42 -1.80
CA GLU A 243 -13.42 -15.66 -1.54
C GLU A 243 -13.24 -16.51 -2.82
N GLY A 244 -12.02 -17.00 -3.03
CA GLY A 244 -11.63 -17.75 -4.24
C GLY A 244 -11.54 -16.89 -5.51
N LYS A 245 -11.56 -15.56 -5.36
CA LYS A 245 -11.44 -14.59 -6.46
C LYS A 245 -10.42 -13.51 -6.15
N GLU A 246 -9.94 -12.88 -7.21
CA GLU A 246 -9.11 -11.68 -7.15
C GLU A 246 -9.66 -10.60 -8.07
N TRP A 247 -9.28 -9.35 -7.81
CA TRP A 247 -9.58 -8.25 -8.71
C TRP A 247 -8.64 -8.28 -9.89
N PHE A 248 -9.23 -8.44 -11.07
CA PHE A 248 -8.59 -8.15 -12.33
C PHE A 248 -8.84 -6.69 -12.70
N VAL A 249 -7.77 -5.93 -12.85
CA VAL A 249 -7.78 -4.52 -13.24
C VAL A 249 -7.20 -4.42 -14.64
N ALA A 250 -8.00 -3.95 -15.59
CA ALA A 250 -7.59 -3.71 -16.97
C ALA A 250 -7.76 -2.23 -17.32
N GLY A 251 -6.68 -1.58 -17.75
CA GLY A 251 -6.74 -0.27 -18.38
C GLY A 251 -6.83 -0.41 -19.89
N VAL A 252 -7.71 0.33 -20.55
CA VAL A 252 -7.73 0.41 -22.01
C VAL A 252 -7.44 1.83 -22.43
N ALA A 253 -6.32 2.02 -23.10
CA ALA A 253 -6.01 3.23 -23.83
C ALA A 253 -6.52 3.08 -25.27
N TRP A 254 -7.09 4.14 -25.84
CA TRP A 254 -7.48 4.16 -27.24
C TRP A 254 -6.94 5.41 -27.92
N ARG A 255 -6.60 5.27 -29.20
CA ARG A 255 -6.35 6.41 -30.07
C ARG A 255 -7.59 6.62 -30.91
N ARG A 256 -8.24 7.77 -30.73
CA ARG A 256 -9.40 8.15 -31.54
C ARG A 256 -8.99 8.34 -33.01
N PRO A 257 -9.90 8.06 -33.96
CA PRO A 257 -9.69 8.49 -35.34
C PRO A 257 -9.83 10.01 -35.39
N ALA A 258 -9.03 10.68 -36.23
CA ALA A 258 -9.16 12.13 -36.40
C ALA A 258 -10.51 12.50 -37.06
N ARG A 259 -11.01 11.62 -37.96
CA ARG A 259 -12.23 11.83 -38.73
C ARG A 259 -13.01 10.53 -38.91
N VAL A 260 -14.33 10.67 -38.97
CA VAL A 260 -15.27 9.57 -39.20
C VAL A 260 -16.07 9.85 -40.46
N GLY A 261 -16.06 8.91 -41.40
CA GLY A 261 -16.91 8.93 -42.59
C GLY A 261 -18.24 8.20 -42.34
N PHE A 262 -19.33 8.73 -42.87
CA PHE A 262 -20.66 8.11 -42.87
C PHE A 262 -21.21 8.05 -44.30
N GLN A 263 -21.70 6.88 -44.70
CA GLN A 263 -22.33 6.69 -46.00
C GLN A 263 -23.84 6.99 -45.89
N ALA A 264 -24.24 8.22 -46.22
CA ALA A 264 -25.65 8.60 -46.31
C ALA A 264 -26.22 8.29 -47.72
N PRO A 265 -27.55 8.20 -47.87
CA PRO A 265 -28.19 8.06 -49.19
C PRO A 265 -27.82 9.19 -50.17
N ALA A 266 -27.55 10.39 -49.65
CA ALA A 266 -27.20 11.58 -50.44
C ALA A 266 -25.69 11.69 -50.77
N GLY A 267 -24.85 10.78 -50.27
CA GLY A 267 -23.39 10.84 -50.42
C GLY A 267 -22.65 10.58 -49.12
N ARG A 268 -21.32 10.68 -49.17
CA ARG A 268 -20.45 10.45 -48.02
C ARG A 268 -20.29 11.74 -47.21
N LEU A 269 -20.58 11.68 -45.92
CA LEU A 269 -20.40 12.77 -44.96
C LEU A 269 -19.14 12.49 -44.11
N VAL A 270 -18.38 13.52 -43.76
CA VAL A 270 -17.17 13.40 -42.95
C VAL A 270 -17.30 14.30 -41.73
N TYR A 271 -17.03 13.73 -40.56
CA TYR A 271 -17.12 14.40 -39.27
C TYR A 271 -15.79 14.40 -38.54
N THR A 272 -15.62 15.33 -37.61
CA THR A 272 -14.54 15.29 -36.62
C THR A 272 -15.01 14.42 -35.44
N ALA A 273 -14.16 13.53 -34.96
CA ALA A 273 -14.45 12.80 -33.73
C ALA A 273 -14.09 13.65 -32.51
N ASP A 274 -15.07 13.93 -31.65
CA ASP A 274 -14.84 14.65 -30.40
C ASP A 274 -14.19 13.73 -29.34
N SER A 275 -13.99 14.23 -28.12
CA SER A 275 -13.57 13.38 -26.99
C SER A 275 -14.59 12.26 -26.77
N LEU A 276 -14.11 11.10 -26.30
CA LEU A 276 -14.99 9.98 -26.02
C LEU A 276 -16.06 10.43 -25.01
N GLY A 277 -17.34 10.23 -25.34
CA GLY A 277 -18.45 10.59 -24.46
C GLY A 277 -18.70 9.55 -23.37
N ARG A 278 -18.87 8.28 -23.76
CA ARG A 278 -19.01 7.16 -22.84
C ARG A 278 -18.33 5.93 -23.41
N ALA A 279 -17.59 5.20 -22.59
CA ALA A 279 -17.19 3.83 -22.90
C ALA A 279 -17.79 2.87 -21.87
N THR A 280 -18.18 1.71 -22.36
CA THR A 280 -18.47 0.55 -21.52
C THR A 280 -17.38 -0.47 -21.78
N LEU A 281 -16.93 -1.14 -20.73
CA LEU A 281 -16.01 -2.26 -20.82
C LEU A 281 -16.72 -3.47 -20.21
N ARG A 282 -16.71 -4.62 -20.88
CA ARG A 282 -17.15 -5.91 -20.33
C ARG A 282 -16.00 -6.89 -20.45
N ILE A 283 -15.91 -7.81 -19.49
CA ILE A 283 -14.91 -8.88 -19.49
C ILE A 283 -15.67 -10.20 -19.49
N ASP A 284 -15.48 -11.02 -20.51
CA ASP A 284 -16.25 -12.25 -20.77
C ASP A 284 -17.77 -12.04 -20.75
N GLY A 285 -18.19 -10.89 -21.30
CA GLY A 285 -19.60 -10.50 -21.29
C GLY A 285 -20.14 -10.08 -19.92
N GLN A 286 -19.33 -10.04 -18.86
CA GLN A 286 -19.73 -9.56 -17.52
C GLN A 286 -19.51 -8.05 -17.38
N GLU A 287 -20.36 -7.41 -16.58
CA GLU A 287 -20.18 -6.00 -16.22
C GLU A 287 -19.12 -5.86 -15.11
N PRO A 288 -18.19 -4.91 -15.24
CA PRO A 288 -17.19 -4.64 -14.21
C PRO A 288 -17.83 -4.17 -12.91
N ALA A 289 -17.19 -4.49 -11.78
CA ALA A 289 -17.54 -3.95 -10.47
C ALA A 289 -17.28 -2.43 -10.39
N ALA A 290 -16.32 -1.93 -11.16
CA ALA A 290 -16.06 -0.51 -11.32
C ALA A 290 -15.50 -0.19 -12.71
N THR A 291 -15.79 1.02 -13.19
CA THR A 291 -15.16 1.63 -14.37
C THR A 291 -14.87 3.10 -14.10
N TYR A 292 -13.69 3.59 -14.49
CA TYR A 292 -13.29 4.99 -14.31
C TYR A 292 -12.14 5.37 -15.23
N PHE A 293 -11.97 6.66 -15.50
CA PHE A 293 -10.78 7.14 -16.19
C PHE A 293 -9.61 7.25 -15.22
N LEU A 294 -8.41 6.85 -15.64
CA LEU A 294 -7.23 6.82 -14.76
C LEU A 294 -6.93 8.21 -14.18
N ASN A 295 -7.03 9.27 -14.98
CA ASN A 295 -6.73 10.63 -14.52
C ASN A 295 -7.73 11.14 -13.47
N GLU A 296 -8.95 10.58 -13.41
CA GLU A 296 -9.93 10.90 -12.36
C GLU A 296 -9.49 10.37 -10.97
N THR A 297 -8.58 9.39 -10.94
CA THR A 297 -8.09 8.77 -9.70
C THR A 297 -6.82 9.39 -9.15
N ALA A 298 -6.05 10.09 -10.00
CA ALA A 298 -4.75 10.66 -9.64
C ALA A 298 -4.83 11.86 -8.67
N GLY A 299 -6.01 12.44 -8.45
CA GLY A 299 -6.14 13.69 -7.70
C GLY A 299 -5.28 14.82 -8.31
N GLY A 300 -4.98 15.87 -7.54
CA GLY A 300 -4.09 16.95 -8.00
C GLY A 300 -2.61 16.54 -8.18
N ALA A 301 -2.26 15.27 -7.97
CA ALA A 301 -0.89 14.78 -8.00
C ALA A 301 -0.54 14.17 -9.38
N ALA A 302 0.21 14.95 -10.16
CA ALA A 302 1.21 14.66 -11.23
C ALA A 302 1.14 13.44 -12.18
N ILE A 303 0.30 12.43 -12.00
CA ILE A 303 0.15 11.31 -12.94
C ILE A 303 -1.02 11.64 -13.87
N HIS A 304 -0.78 12.58 -14.78
CA HIS A 304 -1.70 12.85 -15.88
C HIS A 304 -1.24 12.04 -17.08
N ASP A 305 -1.89 10.91 -17.34
CA ASP A 305 -1.68 10.16 -18.57
C ASP A 305 -2.35 10.91 -19.73
N VAL A 306 -1.64 11.12 -20.84
CA VAL A 306 -2.20 11.78 -22.02
C VAL A 306 -3.28 10.93 -22.70
N ASP A 307 -3.19 9.61 -22.56
CA ASP A 307 -4.14 8.65 -23.14
C ASP A 307 -5.42 8.53 -22.30
N ASP A 308 -5.39 8.98 -21.03
CA ASP A 308 -6.44 8.84 -20.01
C ASP A 308 -7.24 7.52 -20.13
N PRO A 309 -6.58 6.39 -19.86
CA PRO A 309 -7.17 5.09 -20.12
C PRO A 309 -8.41 4.84 -19.26
N LEU A 310 -9.41 4.17 -19.84
CA LEU A 310 -10.53 3.63 -19.08
C LEU A 310 -10.08 2.38 -18.35
N VAL A 311 -10.11 2.44 -17.03
CA VAL A 311 -9.89 1.31 -16.14
C VAL A 311 -11.20 0.61 -15.88
N ALA A 312 -11.18 -0.73 -15.89
CA ALA A 312 -12.25 -1.58 -15.42
C ALA A 312 -11.72 -2.60 -14.41
N VAL A 313 -12.54 -2.89 -13.41
CA VAL A 313 -12.21 -3.83 -12.33
C VAL A 313 -13.27 -4.95 -12.29
N LEU A 314 -12.83 -6.20 -12.38
CA LEU A 314 -13.68 -7.40 -12.35
C LEU A 314 -13.17 -8.39 -11.29
N ALA A 315 -14.07 -9.10 -10.61
CA ALA A 315 -13.68 -10.25 -9.79
C ALA A 315 -13.56 -11.52 -10.65
N VAL A 316 -12.34 -12.07 -10.78
CA VAL A 316 -12.03 -13.30 -11.54
C VAL A 316 -11.57 -14.42 -10.59
N PRO A 317 -11.66 -15.70 -10.95
CA PRO A 317 -11.13 -16.79 -10.13
C PRO A 317 -9.63 -16.65 -9.88
N GLU A 318 -9.15 -16.99 -8.68
CA GLU A 318 -7.71 -16.95 -8.34
C GLU A 318 -6.90 -17.94 -9.19
N GLY A 319 -5.70 -17.52 -9.64
CA GLY A 319 -4.71 -18.43 -10.23
C GLY A 319 -5.08 -19.06 -11.58
N GLY A 320 -6.20 -18.66 -12.18
CA GLY A 320 -6.63 -19.16 -13.48
C GLY A 320 -5.83 -18.54 -14.62
N ASP A 321 -5.14 -19.37 -15.42
CA ASP A 321 -4.63 -18.99 -16.74
C ASP A 321 -5.79 -18.94 -17.73
N GLU A 322 -6.68 -17.97 -17.55
CA GLU A 322 -7.88 -17.84 -18.34
C GLU A 322 -7.67 -16.83 -19.47
N GLU A 323 -8.12 -17.21 -20.66
CA GLU A 323 -8.27 -16.29 -21.77
C GLU A 323 -9.56 -15.51 -21.54
N HIS A 324 -9.46 -14.20 -21.33
CA HIS A 324 -10.65 -13.37 -21.21
C HIS A 324 -10.88 -12.53 -22.46
N VAL A 325 -12.11 -12.08 -22.65
CA VAL A 325 -12.51 -11.23 -23.77
C VAL A 325 -12.94 -9.87 -23.23
N VAL A 326 -12.19 -8.82 -23.55
CA VAL A 326 -12.49 -7.45 -23.13
C VAL A 326 -13.28 -6.69 -24.20
N ASP A 327 -14.60 -6.77 -24.14
CA ASP A 327 -15.50 -6.00 -25.00
C ASP A 327 -15.57 -4.55 -24.54
N VAL A 328 -14.82 -3.68 -25.19
CA VAL A 328 -15.02 -2.23 -25.05
C VAL A 328 -16.13 -1.80 -26.02
N ALA A 329 -16.79 -0.71 -25.72
CA ALA A 329 -17.68 -0.02 -26.64
C ALA A 329 -17.63 1.46 -26.30
N GLY A 330 -16.98 2.24 -27.16
CA GLY A 330 -17.02 3.70 -27.08
C GLY A 330 -18.28 4.28 -27.72
N ARG A 331 -18.64 5.51 -27.32
CA ARG A 331 -19.50 6.41 -28.08
C ARG A 331 -18.74 7.70 -28.28
N TRP A 332 -18.50 8.04 -29.55
CA TRP A 332 -17.89 9.31 -29.92
C TRP A 332 -18.99 10.24 -30.43
N PRO A 333 -19.27 11.36 -29.74
CA PRO A 333 -19.98 12.44 -30.40
C PRO A 333 -19.16 12.89 -31.61
N VAL A 334 -19.86 13.18 -32.70
CA VAL A 334 -19.26 13.70 -33.92
C VAL A 334 -19.89 15.05 -34.20
N SER A 335 -19.04 16.05 -34.43
CA SER A 335 -19.50 17.39 -34.77
C SER A 335 -19.34 17.64 -36.27
N VAL A 336 -20.35 18.28 -36.84
CA VAL A 336 -20.50 18.43 -38.30
C VAL A 336 -19.86 19.73 -38.76
N LEU A 337 -19.15 19.68 -39.89
CA LEU A 337 -18.87 20.86 -40.71
C LEU A 337 -20.05 21.09 -41.67
N GLY A 338 -21.25 21.44 -41.19
CA GLY A 338 -22.38 21.85 -42.05
C GLY A 338 -23.79 21.37 -41.63
N GLU A 339 -24.84 22.06 -42.11
CA GLU A 339 -26.26 21.83 -41.80
C GLU A 339 -26.83 20.52 -42.41
N GLY A 340 -27.63 19.78 -41.63
CA GLY A 340 -28.51 18.70 -42.13
C GLY A 340 -28.18 17.26 -41.71
N SER A 341 -27.25 17.05 -40.78
CA SER A 341 -26.80 15.72 -40.34
C SER A 341 -27.46 15.24 -39.04
N PRO A 342 -27.52 13.92 -38.77
CA PRO A 342 -28.05 13.39 -37.51
C PRO A 342 -27.22 13.86 -36.31
N ASP A 343 -27.89 14.22 -35.21
CA ASP A 343 -27.28 14.88 -34.04
C ASP A 343 -26.27 14.02 -33.27
N GLU A 344 -26.26 12.69 -33.43
CA GLU A 344 -25.30 11.78 -32.78
C GLU A 344 -25.09 10.49 -33.60
N LEU A 345 -23.84 10.17 -33.96
CA LEU A 345 -23.43 8.87 -34.49
C LEU A 345 -22.58 8.14 -33.46
N THR A 346 -22.99 6.94 -33.06
CA THR A 346 -22.22 6.11 -32.12
C THR A 346 -21.41 5.06 -32.90
N ALA A 347 -20.08 5.21 -32.94
CA ALA A 347 -19.18 4.15 -33.37
C ALA A 347 -18.89 3.20 -32.20
N ARG A 348 -19.21 1.91 -32.31
CA ARG A 348 -18.96 0.90 -31.27
C ARG A 348 -17.73 0.06 -31.60
N LEU A 349 -16.58 0.40 -31.03
CA LEU A 349 -15.37 -0.41 -31.17
C LEU A 349 -15.30 -1.46 -30.07
N SER A 350 -15.16 -2.75 -30.42
CA SER A 350 -14.95 -3.84 -29.46
C SER A 350 -13.74 -4.68 -29.80
N TRP A 351 -13.08 -5.21 -28.78
CA TRP A 351 -11.83 -5.95 -28.90
C TRP A 351 -11.93 -7.30 -28.18
N LYS A 352 -11.05 -8.25 -28.51
CA LYS A 352 -10.88 -9.49 -27.75
C LYS A 352 -9.43 -9.58 -27.36
N ILE A 353 -9.13 -9.65 -26.06
CA ILE A 353 -7.76 -9.56 -25.58
C ILE A 353 -7.41 -10.78 -24.77
N ARG A 354 -6.70 -11.71 -25.41
CA ARG A 354 -6.18 -12.91 -24.75
C ARG A 354 -4.98 -12.54 -23.88
N TRP A 355 -4.96 -12.98 -22.64
CA TRP A 355 -3.75 -12.94 -21.83
C TRP A 355 -3.46 -14.32 -21.22
N GLN A 356 -2.19 -14.51 -20.83
CA GLN A 356 -1.75 -15.59 -19.96
C GLN A 356 -0.91 -14.94 -18.87
N ALA A 357 -1.15 -15.28 -17.60
CA ALA A 357 -0.21 -14.93 -16.56
C ALA A 357 1.06 -15.73 -16.83
N GLN A 358 2.22 -15.07 -16.96
CA GLN A 358 3.46 -15.82 -16.91
C GLN A 358 3.61 -16.35 -15.49
N LYS A 359 3.48 -17.67 -15.31
CA LYS A 359 4.13 -18.36 -14.19
C LYS A 359 5.62 -18.04 -14.27
N ASP A 360 6.18 -17.51 -13.19
CA ASP A 360 7.63 -17.48 -13.01
C ASP A 360 8.18 -18.89 -12.85
#